data_AF-A0A7J2Y4L9-F1
#
_entry.id   AF-A0A7J2Y4L9-F1
#
_cell.length_a   1.000
_cell.length_b   1.000
_cell.length_c   1.000
_cell.angle_alpha   90.00
_cell.angle_beta   90.00
_cell.angle_gamma   90.00
#
_symmetry.space_group_name_H-M   'P 1'
#
loop_
_entity.id
_entity.type
_entity.pdbx_description
1 polymer ?
#
loop_
_entity_poly.entity_id
_entity_poly.type
_entity_poly.pdbx_seq_one_letter_code
_entity_poly.pdbx_strand_id
1 'polypeptide(L)'
;MSTGWDGLFAVDEAIFRALNGVGANPVLDAFMVVVTTLGAVYLIGLVAIPVWLIGRRKLAVDVLVVLAIVLLVTEAVKFVVLQPRPCEVLPDVRLLTPGSCLGLDPGFPSAHASRAFAVAALLALAFTRRIWIAGVLVAGLIGISRIYLGLHWPSDVLAGALLGVALALLFVWASQRSVRYQAGRRRVILFVEGLGRWLQRA
;
A
#
# COMPACT_ATOMS: atom_id res chain seq x y z
N MET A 1 22.52 5.39 -29.77
CA MET A 1 22.75 6.09 -28.50
C MET A 1 21.74 5.53 -27.51
N SER A 2 22.16 4.61 -26.63
CA SER A 2 21.29 4.15 -25.55
C SER A 2 21.02 5.34 -24.64
N THR A 3 19.79 5.80 -24.59
CA THR A 3 19.41 6.81 -23.61
C THR A 3 19.55 6.19 -22.22
N GLY A 4 19.85 6.97 -21.18
CA GLY A 4 19.95 6.43 -19.81
C GLY A 4 18.68 5.69 -19.35
N TRP A 5 17.55 5.97 -20.02
CA TRP A 5 16.26 5.30 -19.86
C TRP A 5 16.28 3.82 -20.30
N ASP A 6 17.06 3.47 -21.32
CA ASP A 6 17.18 2.08 -21.79
C ASP A 6 17.84 1.18 -20.72
N GLY A 7 18.79 1.75 -19.98
CA GLY A 7 19.48 1.06 -18.88
C GLY A 7 18.59 0.85 -17.64
N LEU A 8 17.78 1.86 -17.27
CA LEU A 8 16.83 1.75 -16.17
C LEU A 8 15.73 0.72 -16.47
N PHE A 9 15.21 0.72 -17.69
CA PHE A 9 14.22 -0.26 -18.13
C PHE A 9 14.79 -1.69 -18.13
N ALA A 10 16.04 -1.87 -18.59
CA ALA A 10 16.70 -3.17 -18.57
C ALA A 10 16.88 -3.73 -17.14
N VAL A 11 17.19 -2.87 -16.16
CA VAL A 11 17.28 -3.28 -14.75
C VAL A 11 15.92 -3.68 -14.20
N ASP A 12 14.89 -2.89 -14.45
CA ASP A 12 13.51 -3.19 -14.04
C ASP A 12 13.03 -4.52 -14.62
N GLU A 13 13.26 -4.76 -15.91
CA GLU A 13 12.90 -6.02 -16.57
C GLU A 13 13.69 -7.20 -16.02
N ALA A 14 15.00 -7.06 -15.80
CA ALA A 14 15.83 -8.14 -15.25
C ALA A 14 15.35 -8.56 -13.85
N ILE A 15 15.08 -7.60 -12.97
CA ILE A 15 14.56 -7.87 -11.63
C ILE A 15 13.14 -8.44 -11.71
N PHE A 16 12.30 -7.90 -12.59
CA PHE A 16 10.94 -8.40 -12.82
C PHE A 16 10.96 -9.87 -13.23
N ARG A 17 11.74 -10.23 -14.27
CA ARG A 17 11.82 -11.60 -14.78
C ARG A 17 12.37 -12.57 -13.73
N ALA A 18 13.37 -12.14 -12.95
CA ALA A 18 13.88 -12.94 -11.85
C ALA A 18 12.79 -13.26 -10.82
N LEU A 19 12.01 -12.26 -10.38
CA LEU A 19 10.98 -12.44 -9.35
C LEU A 19 9.72 -13.13 -9.86
N ASN A 20 9.26 -12.80 -11.07
CA ASN A 20 8.09 -13.42 -11.69
C ASN A 20 8.38 -14.88 -12.10
N GLY A 21 9.60 -15.16 -12.56
CA GLY A 21 10.05 -16.48 -13.01
C GLY A 21 10.37 -17.47 -11.89
N VAL A 22 10.57 -17.03 -10.65
CA VAL A 22 10.73 -17.92 -9.48
C VAL A 22 9.47 -18.77 -9.22
N GLY A 23 8.30 -18.30 -9.66
CA GLY A 23 7.05 -18.98 -9.35
C GLY A 23 6.73 -20.18 -10.23
N ALA A 24 7.03 -21.37 -9.71
CA ALA A 24 6.52 -22.64 -10.20
C ALA A 24 5.95 -23.52 -9.06
N ASN A 25 5.81 -22.94 -7.85
CA ASN A 25 5.36 -23.64 -6.66
C ASN A 25 3.94 -23.19 -6.27
N PRO A 26 2.93 -24.06 -6.34
CA PRO A 26 1.54 -23.71 -6.03
C PRO A 26 1.31 -23.15 -4.62
N VAL A 27 2.12 -23.58 -3.63
CA VAL A 27 2.03 -23.08 -2.25
C VAL A 27 2.52 -21.65 -2.16
N LEU A 28 3.64 -21.35 -2.81
CA LEU A 28 4.18 -19.99 -2.86
C LEU A 28 3.25 -19.06 -3.65
N ASP A 29 2.66 -19.55 -4.73
CA ASP A 29 1.67 -18.82 -5.54
C ASP A 29 0.45 -18.44 -4.71
N ALA A 30 -0.15 -19.42 -4.03
CA ALA A 30 -1.29 -19.17 -3.15
C ALA A 30 -0.93 -18.18 -2.04
N PHE A 31 0.25 -18.33 -1.43
CA PHE A 31 0.74 -17.40 -0.41
C PHE A 31 0.88 -15.98 -0.93
N MET A 32 1.49 -15.78 -2.10
CA MET A 32 1.67 -14.46 -2.71
C MET A 32 0.34 -13.83 -3.12
N VAL A 33 -0.63 -14.62 -3.60
CA VAL A 33 -2.00 -14.17 -3.86
C VAL A 33 -2.67 -13.69 -2.57
N VAL A 34 -2.53 -14.43 -1.46
CA VAL A 34 -3.06 -14.01 -0.15
C VAL A 34 -2.40 -12.71 0.30
N VAL A 35 -1.07 -12.63 0.27
CA VAL A 35 -0.31 -11.41 0.63
C VAL A 35 -0.80 -10.20 -0.14
N THR A 36 -0.91 -10.28 -1.47
CA THR A 36 -1.36 -9.12 -2.24
C THR A 36 -2.81 -8.77 -1.95
N THR A 37 -3.67 -9.76 -1.70
CA THR A 37 -5.08 -9.54 -1.37
C THR A 37 -5.21 -8.80 -0.04
N LEU A 38 -4.41 -9.19 0.96
CA LEU A 38 -4.35 -8.49 2.24
C LEU A 38 -3.88 -7.03 2.08
N GLY A 39 -2.93 -6.78 1.17
CA GLY A 39 -2.50 -5.43 0.80
C GLY A 39 -3.55 -4.61 0.03
N ALA A 40 -4.50 -5.25 -0.64
CA ALA A 40 -5.47 -4.62 -1.53
C ALA A 40 -6.60 -3.91 -0.77
N VAL A 41 -7.19 -4.55 0.23
CA VAL A 41 -8.43 -4.08 0.88
C VAL A 41 -8.38 -4.24 2.41
N TYR A 42 -7.53 -5.12 2.94
CA TYR A 42 -7.58 -5.52 4.34
C TYR A 42 -6.69 -4.69 5.27
N LEU A 43 -5.87 -3.75 4.80
CA LEU A 43 -5.06 -2.87 5.68
C LEU A 43 -5.92 -2.07 6.66
N ILE A 44 -7.16 -1.70 6.29
CA ILE A 44 -8.14 -1.07 7.19
C ILE A 44 -8.50 -2.02 8.34
N GLY A 45 -8.88 -3.27 8.02
CA GLY A 45 -9.28 -4.25 9.02
C GLY A 45 -8.12 -4.79 9.86
N LEU A 46 -6.96 -5.01 9.25
CA LEU A 46 -5.79 -5.60 9.92
C LEU A 46 -5.01 -4.62 10.79
N VAL A 47 -5.14 -3.31 10.55
CA VAL A 47 -4.36 -2.31 11.30
C VAL A 47 -5.27 -1.36 12.05
N ALA A 48 -6.23 -0.71 11.39
CA ALA A 48 -7.04 0.30 12.06
C ALA A 48 -7.91 -0.32 13.18
N ILE A 49 -8.47 -1.52 12.98
CA ILE A 49 -9.28 -2.19 14.02
C ILE A 49 -8.41 -2.61 15.22
N PRO A 50 -7.30 -3.37 15.08
CA PRO A 50 -6.47 -3.69 16.25
C PRO A 50 -5.92 -2.46 16.96
N VAL A 51 -5.46 -1.45 16.22
CA VAL A 51 -4.98 -0.17 16.79
C VAL A 51 -6.10 0.53 17.56
N TRP A 52 -7.32 0.49 17.04
CA TRP A 52 -8.50 0.99 17.74
C TRP A 52 -8.66 0.20 19.04
N LEU A 53 -8.81 -1.12 18.98
CA LEU A 53 -9.08 -2.01 20.12
C LEU A 53 -8.07 -1.90 21.27
N ILE A 54 -6.79 -1.67 20.99
CA ILE A 54 -5.76 -1.44 22.02
C ILE A 54 -5.77 -0.01 22.62
N GLY A 55 -6.82 0.77 22.37
CA GLY A 55 -7.02 2.10 22.94
C GLY A 55 -6.35 3.24 22.16
N ARG A 56 -5.64 2.96 21.06
CA ARG A 56 -4.96 3.99 20.24
C ARG A 56 -5.89 4.59 19.19
N ARG A 57 -7.08 5.02 19.61
CA ARG A 57 -8.19 5.49 18.75
C ARG A 57 -7.78 6.59 17.77
N LYS A 58 -6.97 7.57 18.23
CA LYS A 58 -6.46 8.65 17.36
C LYS A 58 -5.64 8.10 16.19
N LEU A 59 -4.73 7.17 16.47
CA LEU A 59 -3.90 6.54 15.45
C LEU A 59 -4.73 5.69 14.48
N ALA A 60 -5.76 5.00 14.97
CA ALA A 60 -6.66 4.25 14.09
C ALA A 60 -7.39 5.17 13.09
N VAL A 61 -7.87 6.34 13.53
CA VAL A 61 -8.44 7.34 12.62
C VAL A 61 -7.38 7.88 11.66
N ASP A 62 -6.17 8.18 12.15
CA ASP A 62 -5.06 8.67 11.31
C ASP A 62 -4.71 7.67 10.20
N VAL A 63 -4.68 6.37 10.50
CA VAL A 63 -4.47 5.29 9.51
C VAL A 63 -5.54 5.33 8.41
N LEU A 64 -6.82 5.47 8.77
CA LEU A 64 -7.91 5.54 7.78
C LEU A 64 -7.77 6.76 6.88
N VAL A 65 -7.47 7.92 7.46
CA VAL A 65 -7.33 9.18 6.72
C VAL A 65 -6.12 9.12 5.77
N VAL A 66 -4.98 8.60 6.24
CA VAL A 66 -3.80 8.44 5.40
C VAL A 66 -4.04 7.46 4.26
N LEU A 67 -4.72 6.33 4.52
CA LEU A 67 -5.06 5.38 3.46
C LEU A 67 -5.95 6.02 2.39
N ALA A 68 -6.91 6.85 2.77
CA ALA A 68 -7.74 7.59 1.82
C ALA A 68 -6.93 8.61 1.01
N ILE A 69 -6.05 9.39 1.65
CA ILE A 69 -5.17 10.35 0.97
C ILE A 69 -4.26 9.63 -0.03
N VAL A 70 -3.58 8.56 0.40
CA VAL A 70 -2.64 7.81 -0.44
C VAL A 70 -3.37 7.16 -1.62
N LEU A 71 -4.58 6.63 -1.41
CA LEU A 71 -5.40 6.10 -2.50
C LEU A 71 -5.67 7.19 -3.55
N LEU A 72 -6.21 8.34 -3.12
CA LEU A 72 -6.56 9.43 -4.02
C LEU A 72 -5.34 9.95 -4.80
N VAL A 73 -4.22 10.17 -4.11
CA VAL A 73 -3.00 10.67 -4.75
C VAL A 73 -2.41 9.64 -5.71
N THR A 74 -2.38 8.36 -5.34
CA THR A 74 -1.84 7.31 -6.22
C THR A 74 -2.67 7.16 -7.48
N GLU A 75 -4.00 7.13 -7.36
CA GLU A 75 -4.90 7.06 -8.51
C GLU A 75 -4.76 8.31 -9.40
N ALA A 76 -4.66 9.51 -8.82
CA ALA A 76 -4.40 10.72 -9.59
C ALA A 76 -3.08 10.64 -10.39
N VAL A 77 -1.99 10.15 -9.77
CA VAL A 77 -0.70 10.00 -10.47
C VAL A 77 -0.79 8.96 -11.59
N LYS A 78 -1.50 7.84 -11.39
CA LYS A 78 -1.70 6.82 -12.41
C LYS A 78 -2.31 7.38 -13.69
N PHE A 79 -3.36 8.20 -13.57
CA PHE A 79 -4.02 8.80 -14.74
C PHE A 79 -3.21 9.91 -15.41
N VAL A 80 -2.14 10.39 -14.77
CA VAL A 80 -1.19 11.34 -15.38
C VAL A 80 -0.06 10.60 -16.10
N VAL A 81 0.49 9.55 -15.48
CA VAL A 81 1.68 8.86 -16.01
C VAL A 81 1.32 7.81 -17.06
N LEU A 82 0.18 7.12 -16.90
CA LEU A 82 -0.32 6.10 -17.84
C LEU A 82 0.70 5.01 -18.21
N GLN A 83 1.60 4.66 -17.29
CA GLN A 83 2.62 3.66 -17.55
C GLN A 83 2.00 2.26 -17.70
N PRO A 84 2.32 1.51 -18.78
CA PRO A 84 1.82 0.16 -18.97
C PRO A 84 2.48 -0.84 -18.02
N ARG A 85 1.74 -1.88 -17.63
CA ARG A 85 2.24 -2.94 -16.75
C ARG A 85 3.12 -3.95 -17.50
N PRO A 86 3.97 -4.72 -16.80
CA PRO A 86 4.75 -5.79 -17.41
C PRO A 86 3.89 -6.77 -18.21
N CYS A 87 2.74 -7.18 -17.66
CA CYS A 87 1.79 -8.10 -18.29
C CYS A 87 1.12 -7.58 -19.56
N GLU A 88 1.23 -6.29 -19.87
CA GLU A 88 0.71 -5.68 -21.10
C GLU A 88 1.75 -5.62 -22.23
N VAL A 89 3.05 -5.57 -21.88
CA VAL A 89 4.12 -5.26 -22.84
C VAL A 89 5.17 -6.35 -22.98
N LEU A 90 5.33 -7.22 -21.98
CA LEU A 90 6.29 -8.32 -22.03
C LEU A 90 5.62 -9.63 -22.47
N PRO A 91 6.28 -10.41 -23.34
CA PRO A 91 5.86 -11.79 -23.60
C PRO A 91 6.17 -12.68 -22.39
N ASP A 92 5.42 -13.77 -22.28
CA ASP A 92 5.63 -14.86 -21.32
C ASP A 92 5.57 -14.43 -19.85
N VAL A 93 4.75 -13.43 -19.53
CA VAL A 93 4.50 -13.02 -18.15
C VAL A 93 3.61 -14.04 -17.45
N ARG A 94 4.08 -14.53 -16.29
CA ARG A 94 3.29 -15.42 -15.45
C ARG A 94 2.32 -14.61 -14.61
N LEU A 95 1.08 -14.54 -15.07
CA LEU A 95 0.02 -13.74 -14.45
C LEU A 95 -0.92 -14.61 -13.61
N LEU A 96 -0.80 -14.48 -12.28
CA LEU A 96 -1.61 -15.28 -11.35
C LEU A 96 -3.00 -14.68 -11.06
N THR A 97 -3.22 -13.41 -11.44
CA THR A 97 -4.52 -12.74 -11.28
C THR A 97 -4.91 -12.01 -12.55
N PRO A 98 -5.39 -12.72 -13.59
CA PRO A 98 -5.63 -12.16 -14.93
C PRO A 98 -6.55 -10.94 -14.94
N GLY A 99 -7.60 -10.94 -14.12
CA GLY A 99 -8.52 -9.80 -14.00
C GLY A 99 -7.89 -8.51 -13.44
N SER A 100 -6.68 -8.59 -12.88
CA SER A 100 -5.94 -7.44 -12.36
C SER A 100 -5.00 -6.80 -13.40
N CYS A 101 -4.88 -7.35 -14.60
CA CYS A 101 -4.09 -6.79 -15.70
C CYS A 101 -4.99 -6.41 -16.88
N LEU A 102 -6.08 -5.69 -16.60
CA LEU A 102 -6.88 -5.06 -17.63
C LEU A 102 -6.22 -3.72 -17.96
N GLY A 103 -6.02 -3.40 -19.24
CA GLY A 103 -5.36 -2.17 -19.74
C GLY A 103 -6.10 -0.86 -19.43
N LEU A 104 -7.00 -0.88 -18.44
CA LEU A 104 -7.74 0.27 -17.91
C LEU A 104 -7.13 0.78 -16.58
N ASP A 105 -6.14 0.09 -16.01
CA ASP A 105 -5.51 0.45 -14.72
C ASP A 105 -3.98 0.60 -14.86
N PRO A 106 -3.46 1.83 -15.00
CA PRO A 106 -2.02 2.09 -15.14
C PRO A 106 -1.18 1.48 -14.01
N GLY A 107 0.08 1.13 -14.34
CA GLY A 107 1.02 0.47 -13.43
C GLY A 107 1.65 1.40 -12.39
N PHE A 108 1.93 2.66 -12.75
CA PHE A 108 2.75 3.55 -11.92
C PHE A 108 1.95 4.62 -11.16
N PRO A 109 2.21 4.83 -9.86
CA PRO A 109 2.96 3.97 -8.95
C PRO A 109 2.07 2.85 -8.39
N SER A 110 2.69 1.87 -7.74
CA SER A 110 1.94 0.76 -7.12
C SER A 110 1.08 1.24 -5.94
N ALA A 111 -0.24 1.18 -6.10
CA ALA A 111 -1.20 1.53 -5.05
C ALA A 111 -1.13 0.61 -3.81
N HIS A 112 -0.73 -0.65 -3.99
CA HIS A 112 -0.55 -1.60 -2.88
C HIS A 112 0.68 -1.23 -2.06
N ALA A 113 1.82 -0.99 -2.74
CA ALA A 113 3.04 -0.57 -2.07
C ALA A 113 2.83 0.78 -1.35
N SER A 114 2.23 1.75 -2.02
CA SER A 114 1.97 3.08 -1.44
C SER A 114 1.20 3.02 -0.13
N ARG A 115 0.09 2.28 -0.09
CA ARG A 115 -0.72 2.15 1.12
C ARG A 115 -0.01 1.35 2.22
N ALA A 116 0.65 0.26 1.86
CA ALA A 116 1.36 -0.57 2.83
C ALA A 116 2.51 0.20 3.51
N PHE A 117 3.31 0.94 2.75
CA PHE A 117 4.41 1.72 3.28
C PHE A 117 3.95 2.97 4.03
N ALA A 118 2.83 3.59 3.65
CA ALA A 118 2.23 4.67 4.42
C ALA A 118 1.81 4.20 5.83
N VAL A 119 1.17 3.02 5.91
CA VAL A 119 0.82 2.42 7.20
C VAL A 119 2.07 2.03 7.99
N ALA A 120 3.06 1.41 7.35
CA ALA A 120 4.33 1.08 8.01
C ALA A 120 5.02 2.32 8.61
N ALA A 121 4.99 3.46 7.90
CA ALA A 121 5.52 4.73 8.40
C ALA A 121 4.76 5.23 9.64
N LEU A 122 3.42 5.18 9.65
CA LEU A 122 2.64 5.54 10.85
C LEU A 122 2.94 4.60 12.03
N LEU A 123 3.09 3.31 11.77
CA LEU A 123 3.46 2.34 12.80
C LEU A 123 4.87 2.62 13.36
N ALA A 124 5.81 3.00 12.51
CA ALA A 124 7.18 3.40 12.90
C ALA A 124 7.21 4.61 13.83
N LEU A 125 6.33 5.58 13.59
CA LEU A 125 6.24 6.77 14.44
C LEU A 125 5.51 6.52 15.77
N ALA A 126 4.67 5.48 15.84
CA ALA A 126 3.79 5.26 16.99
C ALA A 126 4.21 4.10 17.89
N PHE A 127 4.86 3.06 17.36
CA PHE A 127 5.10 1.80 18.08
C PHE A 127 6.58 1.48 18.27
N THR A 128 6.84 0.46 19.10
CA THR A 128 8.19 -0.01 19.40
C THR A 128 8.91 -0.57 18.18
N ARG A 129 10.24 -0.69 18.28
CA ARG A 129 11.11 -1.20 17.21
C ARG A 129 10.63 -2.51 16.59
N ARG A 130 10.17 -3.44 17.42
CA ARG A 130 9.69 -4.76 16.98
C ARG A 130 8.46 -4.65 16.08
N ILE A 131 7.50 -3.80 16.43
CA ILE A 131 6.23 -3.68 15.70
C ILE A 131 6.46 -3.00 14.35
N TRP A 132 7.24 -1.92 14.32
CA TRP A 132 7.43 -1.22 13.06
C TRP A 132 8.33 -1.97 12.08
N ILE A 133 9.33 -2.72 12.56
CA ILE A 133 10.11 -3.63 11.69
C ILE A 133 9.18 -4.65 11.05
N ALA A 134 8.28 -5.27 11.84
CA ALA A 134 7.29 -6.19 11.29
C ALA A 134 6.40 -5.51 10.25
N GLY A 135 5.95 -4.28 10.49
CA GLY A 135 5.17 -3.49 9.53
C GLY A 135 5.91 -3.24 8.22
N VAL A 136 7.20 -2.87 8.27
CA VAL A 136 8.03 -2.66 7.07
C VAL A 136 8.25 -3.96 6.32
N LEU A 137 8.50 -5.09 7.01
CA LEU A 137 8.66 -6.40 6.37
C LEU A 137 7.38 -6.83 5.65
N VAL A 138 6.22 -6.63 6.27
CA VAL A 138 4.91 -6.91 5.64
C VAL A 138 4.70 -6.01 4.43
N ALA A 139 5.03 -4.72 4.53
CA ALA A 139 4.92 -3.79 3.39
C ALA A 139 5.84 -4.17 2.23
N GLY A 140 7.08 -4.58 2.53
CA GLY A 140 8.02 -5.10 1.54
C GLY A 140 7.51 -6.38 0.87
N LEU A 141 6.95 -7.31 1.65
CA LEU A 141 6.38 -8.54 1.13
C LEU A 141 5.17 -8.27 0.22
N ILE A 142 4.30 -7.31 0.58
CA ILE A 142 3.22 -6.83 -0.28
C ILE A 142 3.80 -6.27 -1.59
N GLY A 143 4.81 -5.41 -1.54
CA GLY A 143 5.48 -4.89 -2.73
C GLY A 143 6.04 -6.00 -3.64
N ILE A 144 6.78 -6.95 -3.06
CA ILE A 144 7.36 -8.08 -3.79
C ILE A 144 6.28 -8.94 -4.44
N SER A 145 5.17 -9.20 -3.74
CA SER A 145 4.06 -9.97 -4.32
C SER A 145 3.53 -9.33 -5.61
N ARG A 146 3.50 -7.99 -5.72
CA ARG A 146 3.03 -7.31 -6.94
C ARG A 146 3.90 -7.60 -8.15
N ILE A 147 5.21 -7.71 -7.96
CA ILE A 147 6.18 -8.07 -9.01
C ILE A 147 6.04 -9.56 -9.32
N TYR A 148 5.99 -10.40 -8.27
CA TYR A 148 5.84 -11.85 -8.39
C TYR A 148 4.60 -12.27 -9.19
N LEU A 149 3.47 -11.59 -8.96
CA LEU A 149 2.20 -11.83 -9.66
C LEU A 149 2.16 -11.29 -11.11
N GLY A 150 3.21 -10.60 -11.57
CA GLY A 150 3.29 -10.07 -12.94
C GLY A 150 2.64 -8.70 -13.13
N LEU A 151 2.32 -7.97 -12.06
CA LEU A 151 1.43 -6.81 -12.12
C LEU A 151 2.14 -5.46 -12.14
N HIS A 152 3.37 -5.37 -11.62
CA HIS A 152 4.08 -4.11 -11.47
C HIS A 152 5.57 -4.28 -11.72
N TRP A 153 6.18 -3.22 -12.25
CA TRP A 153 7.63 -3.07 -12.31
C TRP A 153 8.21 -2.85 -10.91
N PRO A 154 9.49 -3.21 -10.68
CA PRO A 154 10.18 -2.88 -9.43
C PRO A 154 10.19 -1.38 -9.12
N SER A 155 10.37 -0.53 -10.14
CA SER A 155 10.25 0.93 -10.01
C SER A 155 8.87 1.40 -9.56
N ASP A 156 7.78 0.81 -10.05
CA ASP A 156 6.41 1.14 -9.61
C ASP A 156 6.25 0.90 -8.10
N VAL A 157 6.84 -0.21 -7.61
CA VAL A 157 6.80 -0.60 -6.19
C VAL A 157 7.65 0.33 -5.35
N LEU A 158 8.86 0.66 -5.80
CA LEU A 158 9.76 1.58 -5.11
C LEU A 158 9.15 3.00 -5.04
N ALA A 159 8.66 3.52 -6.17
CA ALA A 159 8.00 4.81 -6.23
C ALA A 159 6.76 4.85 -5.33
N GLY A 160 5.97 3.77 -5.34
CA GLY A 160 4.84 3.64 -4.42
C GLY A 160 5.28 3.67 -2.96
N ALA A 161 6.30 2.90 -2.59
CA ALA A 161 6.84 2.90 -1.23
C ALA A 161 7.27 4.31 -0.77
N LEU A 162 8.04 5.01 -1.60
CA LEU A 162 8.50 6.37 -1.32
C LEU A 162 7.33 7.36 -1.20
N LEU A 163 6.37 7.31 -2.13
CA LEU A 163 5.17 8.15 -2.10
C LEU A 163 4.35 7.91 -0.83
N GLY A 164 4.14 6.64 -0.46
CA GLY A 164 3.42 6.25 0.75
C GLY A 164 4.05 6.82 2.02
N VAL A 165 5.37 6.64 2.17
CA VAL A 165 6.11 7.20 3.32
C VAL A 165 6.02 8.72 3.33
N ALA A 166 6.26 9.38 2.19
CA ALA A 166 6.22 10.83 2.10
C ALA A 166 4.85 11.41 2.49
N LEU A 167 3.76 10.83 1.99
CA LEU A 167 2.40 11.25 2.32
C LEU A 167 2.06 11.01 3.79
N ALA A 168 2.50 9.90 4.39
CA ALA A 168 2.29 9.64 5.81
C ALA A 168 3.04 10.66 6.68
N LEU A 169 4.30 10.97 6.38
CA LEU A 169 5.09 11.97 7.10
C LEU A 169 4.49 13.37 6.97
N LEU A 170 4.09 13.76 5.75
CA LEU A 170 3.42 15.03 5.48
C LEU A 170 2.10 15.14 6.25
N PHE A 171 1.29 14.07 6.25
CA PHE A 171 0.06 14.00 7.01
C PHE A 171 0.30 14.17 8.51
N VAL A 172 1.28 13.48 9.09
CA VAL A 172 1.61 13.63 10.52
C VAL A 172 2.02 15.06 10.84
N TRP A 173 2.90 15.64 10.01
CA TRP A 173 3.34 17.02 10.16
C TRP A 173 2.17 18.03 10.11
N ALA A 174 1.24 17.85 9.16
CA ALA A 174 0.10 18.73 8.96
C ALA A 174 -0.99 18.53 10.04
N SER A 175 -1.29 17.28 10.40
CA SER A 175 -2.31 16.93 11.41
C SER A 175 -1.95 17.43 12.80
N GLN A 176 -0.66 17.48 13.14
CA GLN A 176 -0.17 18.07 14.39
C GLN A 176 -0.35 19.59 14.46
N ARG A 177 -0.43 20.28 13.31
CA ARG A 177 -0.60 21.74 13.23
C ARG A 177 -2.05 22.18 13.01
N SER A 178 -2.90 21.28 12.51
CA SER A 178 -4.30 21.60 12.20
C SER A 178 -5.22 21.39 13.41
N VAL A 179 -5.57 22.48 14.09
CA VAL A 179 -6.57 22.48 15.18
C VAL A 179 -7.91 21.91 14.70
N ARG A 180 -8.31 22.25 13.46
CA ARG A 180 -9.54 21.75 12.83
C ARG A 180 -9.51 20.22 12.70
N TYR A 181 -8.40 19.66 12.21
CA TYR A 181 -8.24 18.22 12.09
C TYR A 181 -8.31 17.54 13.46
N GLN A 182 -7.62 18.07 14.46
CA GLN A 182 -7.59 17.48 15.81
C GLN A 182 -8.98 17.50 16.46
N ALA A 183 -9.73 18.59 16.31
CA ALA A 183 -11.11 18.69 16.78
C ALA A 183 -12.03 17.70 16.04
N GLY A 184 -11.93 17.62 14.71
CA GLY A 184 -12.70 16.69 13.88
C GLY A 184 -12.44 15.24 14.25
N ARG A 185 -11.16 14.84 14.35
CA ARG A 185 -10.74 13.50 14.78
C ARG A 185 -11.32 13.14 16.15
N ARG A 186 -11.32 14.08 17.12
CA ARG A 186 -11.92 13.85 18.44
C ARG A 186 -13.43 13.63 18.36
N ARG A 187 -14.15 14.41 17.53
CA ARG A 187 -15.59 14.24 17.32
C ARG A 187 -15.92 12.87 16.72
N VAL A 188 -15.16 12.43 15.73
CA VAL A 188 -15.31 11.09 15.13
C VAL A 188 -15.16 10.00 16.19
N ILE A 189 -14.13 10.09 17.03
CA ILE A 189 -13.91 9.09 18.10
C ILE A 189 -15.10 9.04 19.06
N LEU A 190 -15.53 10.19 19.56
CA LEU A 190 -16.65 10.28 20.50
C LEU A 190 -17.96 9.78 19.89
N PHE A 191 -18.18 10.03 18.59
CA PHE A 191 -19.34 9.54 17.86
C PHE A 191 -19.34 8.00 17.78
N VAL A 192 -18.23 7.39 17.36
CA VAL A 192 -18.11 5.93 17.25
C VAL A 192 -18.28 5.25 18.62
N GLU A 193 -17.67 5.79 19.67
CA GLU A 193 -17.85 5.28 21.03
C GLU A 193 -19.27 5.47 21.56
N GLY A 194 -19.92 6.58 21.20
CA GLY A 194 -21.32 6.86 21.52
C GLY A 194 -22.27 5.84 20.88
N LEU A 195 -22.06 5.55 19.60
CA LEU A 195 -22.82 4.54 18.86
C LEU A 195 -22.67 3.15 19.49
N GLY A 196 -21.44 2.77 19.87
CA GLY A 196 -21.19 1.49 20.55
C GLY A 196 -21.95 1.36 21.87
N ARG A 197 -22.03 2.43 22.68
CA ARG A 197 -22.82 2.43 23.91
C ARG A 197 -24.33 2.39 23.67
N TRP A 198 -24.82 3.02 22.61
CA TRP A 198 -26.24 2.97 22.25
C TRP A 198 -26.66 1.56 21.85
N LEU A 199 -25.87 0.89 21.00
CA LEU A 199 -26.12 -0.50 20.58
C LEU A 199 -26.12 -1.51 21.73
N GLN A 200 -25.39 -1.23 22.82
CA GLN A 200 -25.38 -2.09 24.01
C GLN A 200 -26.59 -1.88 24.93
N ARG A 201 -27.36 -0.82 24.72
CA ARG A 201 -28.53 -0.44 25.52
C ARG A 201 -29.87 -0.70 24.82
N ALA A 202 -29.83 -0.95 23.51
CA ALA A 202 -30.97 -1.32 22.68
C ALA A 202 -31.10 -2.84 22.60
#